data_AF-A0A4Q3XUM6-F1
#
_entry.id   AF-A0A4Q3XUM6-F1
#
_cell.length_a   1.000
_cell.length_b   1.000
_cell.length_c   1.000
_cell.angle_alpha   90.00
_cell.angle_beta   90.00
_cell.angle_gamma   90.00
#
_symmetry.space_group_name_H-M   'P 1'
#
loop_
_entity.id
_entity.type
_entity.pdbx_description
1 polymer ?
#
loop_
_entity_poly.entity_id
_entity_poly.type
_entity_poly.pdbx_seq_one_letter_code
_entity_poly.pdbx_strand_id
1 'polypeptide(L)'
;MLDMLAVMARKDYTDRRRRQAEGITKAKTQGLYKGRKVDQNRHENIRTLLSAGKTWAQVQVITGASRSTILRAVNADKRATEAG
;
A
#
# COMPACT_ATOMS: atom_id res chain seq x y z
N MET A 1 -2.62 44.19 15.33
CA MET A 1 -2.99 43.73 13.96
C MET A 1 -2.62 42.27 13.69
N LEU A 2 -1.99 41.54 14.62
CA LEU A 2 -1.65 40.12 14.47
C LEU A 2 -2.86 39.20 14.65
N ASP A 3 -3.82 39.60 15.49
CA ASP A 3 -4.98 38.76 15.85
C ASP A 3 -5.91 38.49 14.68
N MET A 4 -6.09 39.48 13.81
CA MET A 4 -6.91 39.33 12.61
C MET A 4 -6.27 38.37 11.60
N LEU A 5 -4.94 38.43 11.44
CA LEU A 5 -4.18 37.50 10.59
C LEU A 5 -4.25 36.07 11.15
N ALA A 6 -4.14 35.91 12.47
CA ALA A 6 -4.28 34.63 13.14
C ALA A 6 -5.68 34.02 12.93
N VAL A 7 -6.73 34.85 13.00
CA VAL A 7 -8.12 34.43 12.76
C VAL A 7 -8.32 33.98 11.31
N MET A 8 -7.81 34.74 10.33
CA MET A 8 -7.88 34.37 8.91
C MET A 8 -7.14 33.05 8.64
N ALA A 9 -5.92 32.91 9.14
CA ALA A 9 -5.12 31.68 8.98
C ALA A 9 -5.83 30.45 9.56
N ARG A 10 -6.48 30.60 10.73
CA ARG A 10 -7.26 29.54 11.35
C ARG A 10 -8.48 29.15 10.51
N LYS A 11 -9.21 30.14 9.99
CA LYS A 11 -10.39 29.91 9.15
C LYS A 11 -10.01 29.13 7.88
N ASP A 12 -8.98 29.57 7.17
CA ASP A 12 -8.51 28.92 5.94
C ASP A 12 -8.03 27.49 6.18
N TYR A 13 -7.37 27.23 7.32
CA TYR A 13 -6.98 25.88 7.72
C TYR A 13 -8.21 24.99 7.93
N THR A 14 -9.21 25.48 8.67
CA THR A 14 -10.45 24.72 8.93
C THR A 14 -11.22 24.43 7.64
N ASP A 15 -11.29 25.40 6.72
CA ASP A 15 -11.97 25.22 5.44
C ASP A 15 -11.24 24.24 4.51
N ARG A 16 -9.90 24.21 4.51
CA ARG A 16 -9.14 23.20 3.78
C ARG A 16 -9.39 21.80 4.32
N ARG A 17 -9.38 21.64 5.64
CA ARG A 17 -9.67 20.36 6.32
C ARG A 17 -11.08 19.86 6.02
N ARG A 18 -12.08 20.75 6.04
CA ARG A 18 -13.47 20.42 5.70
C ARG A 18 -13.59 19.91 4.26
N ARG A 19 -13.06 20.65 3.29
CA ARG A 19 -13.08 20.24 1.87
C ARG A 19 -12.32 18.94 1.63
N GLN A 20 -11.17 18.76 2.28
CA GLN A 20 -10.42 17.50 2.21
C GLN A 20 -11.25 16.34 2.76
N ALA A 21 -11.94 16.52 3.89
CA ALA A 21 -12.79 15.50 4.49
C ALA A 21 -13.96 15.13 3.57
N GLU A 22 -14.65 16.11 2.99
CA GLU A 22 -15.72 15.88 2.01
C GLU A 22 -15.19 15.09 0.79
N GLY A 23 -14.01 15.45 0.28
CA GLY A 23 -13.36 14.73 -0.83
C GLY A 23 -12.97 13.30 -0.47
N ILE A 24 -12.40 13.08 0.72
CA ILE A 24 -12.07 11.74 1.23
C ILE A 24 -13.33 10.88 1.34
N THR A 25 -14.42 11.43 1.91
CA THR A 25 -15.69 10.70 2.05
C THR A 25 -16.23 10.27 0.68
N LYS A 26 -16.28 11.18 -0.30
CA LYS A 26 -16.71 10.85 -1.67
C LYS A 26 -15.82 9.79 -2.32
N ALA A 27 -14.51 9.89 -2.17
CA ALA A 27 -13.59 8.92 -2.77
C ALA A 27 -13.61 7.56 -2.06
N LYS A 28 -13.91 7.52 -0.76
CA LYS A 28 -14.17 6.27 -0.02
C LYS A 28 -15.47 5.61 -0.46
N THR A 29 -16.56 6.36 -0.62
CA THR A 29 -17.83 5.79 -1.11
C THR A 29 -17.72 5.29 -2.54
N GLN A 30 -16.91 5.93 -3.37
CA GLN A 30 -16.56 5.47 -4.73
C GLN A 30 -15.55 4.31 -4.76
N GLY A 31 -15.05 3.84 -3.61
CA GLY A 31 -14.13 2.70 -3.55
C GLY A 31 -12.73 2.96 -4.13
N LEU A 32 -12.31 4.23 -4.26
CA LEU A 32 -11.01 4.58 -4.84
C LEU A 32 -9.83 4.19 -3.93
N TYR A 33 -10.06 4.10 -2.62
CA TYR A 33 -9.06 3.76 -1.62
C TYR A 33 -8.83 2.25 -1.57
N LYS A 34 -7.93 1.76 -2.43
CA LYS A 34 -7.57 0.33 -2.52
C LYS A 34 -6.34 -0.07 -1.68
N GLY A 35 -5.83 0.86 -0.86
CA GLY A 35 -4.61 0.67 -0.08
C GLY A 35 -3.34 0.59 -0.93
N ARG A 36 -2.24 0.11 -0.34
CA ARG A 36 -0.98 -0.10 -1.04
C ARG A 36 -1.13 -1.30 -1.98
N LYS A 37 -0.94 -1.07 -3.29
CA LYS A 37 -0.90 -2.15 -4.28
C LYS A 37 0.30 -3.07 -4.01
N VAL A 38 0.11 -4.34 -4.32
CA VAL A 38 1.18 -5.35 -4.27
C VAL A 38 2.23 -5.02 -5.33
N ASP A 39 3.49 -5.17 -4.95
CA ASP A 39 4.61 -5.08 -5.89
C ASP A 39 4.76 -6.41 -6.63
N GLN A 40 4.23 -6.44 -7.86
CA GLN A 40 4.15 -7.67 -8.65
C GLN A 40 5.53 -8.15 -9.10
N ASN A 41 6.41 -7.25 -9.53
CA ASN A 41 7.78 -7.58 -9.93
C ASN A 41 8.53 -8.25 -8.78
N ARG A 42 8.37 -7.72 -7.55
CA ARG A 42 8.98 -8.33 -6.38
C ARG A 42 8.43 -9.73 -6.10
N HIS A 43 7.12 -9.91 -6.23
CA HIS A 43 6.50 -11.22 -6.04
C HIS A 43 6.95 -12.23 -7.11
N GLU A 44 7.04 -11.82 -8.36
CA GLU A 44 7.55 -12.64 -9.47
C GLU A 44 9.00 -13.08 -9.23
N ASN A 45 9.89 -12.15 -8.86
CA ASN A 45 11.27 -12.48 -8.53
C ASN A 45 11.37 -13.51 -7.38
N ILE A 46 10.54 -13.37 -6.34
CA ILE A 46 10.47 -14.34 -5.25
C ILE A 46 10.01 -15.71 -5.78
N ARG A 47 8.98 -15.77 -6.62
CA ARG A 47 8.48 -17.03 -7.20
C ARG A 47 9.55 -17.71 -8.05
N THR A 48 10.23 -16.98 -8.92
CA THR A 48 11.30 -17.52 -9.78
C THR A 48 12.44 -18.10 -8.95
N LEU A 49 12.82 -17.46 -7.84
CA LEU A 49 13.86 -18.00 -6.96
C LEU A 49 13.40 -19.25 -6.21
N LEU A 50 12.13 -19.30 -5.79
CA LEU A 50 11.57 -20.48 -5.13
C LEU A 50 11.42 -21.66 -6.10
N SER A 51 11.00 -21.42 -7.35
CA SER A 51 10.93 -22.47 -8.38
C SER A 51 12.31 -22.97 -8.79
N ALA A 52 13.34 -22.12 -8.73
CA ALA A 52 14.74 -22.50 -8.88
C ALA A 52 15.32 -23.28 -7.66
N GLY A 53 14.50 -23.65 -6.68
CA GLY A 53 14.89 -24.46 -5.54
C GLY A 53 15.66 -23.72 -4.44
N LYS A 54 15.68 -22.37 -4.44
CA LYS A 54 16.33 -21.61 -3.37
C LYS A 54 15.57 -21.71 -2.06
N THR A 55 16.31 -21.80 -0.95
CA THR A 55 15.70 -21.81 0.37
C THR A 55 15.17 -20.43 0.73
N TRP A 56 14.20 -20.37 1.64
CA TRP A 56 13.61 -19.09 2.06
C TRP A 56 14.66 -18.12 2.60
N ALA A 57 15.65 -18.60 3.35
CA ALA A 57 16.73 -17.77 3.86
C ALA A 57 17.55 -17.15 2.73
N GLN A 58 17.87 -17.92 1.69
CA GLN A 58 18.58 -17.42 0.51
C GLN A 58 17.73 -16.38 -0.24
N VAL A 59 16.43 -16.62 -0.40
CA VAL A 59 15.52 -15.66 -1.05
C VAL A 59 15.45 -14.35 -0.26
N GLN A 60 15.41 -14.41 1.08
CA GLN A 60 15.44 -13.20 1.91
C GLN A 60 16.70 -12.37 1.68
N VAL A 61 17.87 -13.03 1.61
CA VAL A 61 19.16 -12.36 1.38
C VAL A 61 19.21 -11.75 -0.03
N ILE A 62 18.79 -12.49 -1.06
CA ILE A 62 18.84 -12.05 -2.46
C ILE A 62 17.85 -10.90 -2.74
N THR A 63 16.63 -10.98 -2.21
CA THR A 63 15.55 -10.04 -2.54
C THR A 63 15.36 -8.91 -1.51
N GLY A 64 16.08 -8.99 -0.38
CA GLY A 64 15.86 -8.12 0.79
C GLY A 64 14.44 -8.21 1.36
N ALA A 65 13.67 -9.24 1.00
CA ALA A 65 12.29 -9.39 1.45
C ALA A 65 12.22 -10.04 2.82
N SER A 66 11.24 -9.62 3.62
CA SER A 66 10.94 -10.30 4.88
C SER A 66 10.28 -11.65 4.60
N ARG A 67 10.33 -12.56 5.58
CA ARG A 67 9.60 -13.84 5.52
C ARG A 67 8.11 -13.65 5.29
N SER A 68 7.53 -12.59 5.85
CA SER A 68 6.11 -12.28 5.67
C SER A 68 5.78 -11.83 4.25
N THR A 69 6.69 -11.13 3.55
CA THR A 69 6.53 -10.80 2.14
C THR A 69 6.66 -12.04 1.25
N ILE A 70 7.61 -12.93 1.54
CA ILE A 70 7.76 -14.20 0.81
C ILE A 70 6.50 -15.06 0.97
N LEU A 71 5.99 -15.19 2.20
CA LEU A 71 4.74 -15.92 2.47
C LEU A 71 3.54 -15.30 1.73
N ARG A 72 3.44 -13.97 1.69
CA ARG A 72 2.39 -13.29 0.91
C ARG A 72 2.50 -13.56 -0.58
N ALA A 73 3.71 -13.61 -1.15
CA ALA A 73 3.92 -13.95 -2.56
C ALA A 73 3.45 -15.37 -2.86
N VAL A 74 3.81 -16.34 -2.01
CA VAL A 74 3.37 -17.74 -2.14
C VAL A 74 1.85 -17.88 -1.99
N ASN A 75 1.26 -17.23 -0.99
CA ASN A 75 -0.19 -17.32 -0.78
C ASN A 75 -1.00 -16.60 -1.88
N ALA A 76 -0.46 -15.50 -2.42
CA ALA A 76 -1.07 -14.84 -3.57
C ALA A 76 -1.08 -15.73 -4.82
N ASP A 77 -0.03 -16.55 -4.98
CA ASP A 77 0.07 -17.53 -6.06
C ASP A 77 -0.97 -18.65 -5.93
N LYS A 78 -1.05 -19.29 -4.75
CA LYS A 78 -2.05 -20.34 -4.47
C LYS A 78 -3.47 -19.87 -4.74
N ARG A 79 -3.81 -18.66 -4.29
CA ARG A 79 -5.13 -18.04 -4.55
C ARG A 79 -5.40 -17.79 -6.03
N ALA A 80 -4.36 -17.53 -6.83
CA ALA A 80 -4.50 -17.38 -8.27
C ALA A 80 -4.74 -18.74 -8.95
N THR A 81 -4.09 -19.81 -8.49
CA THR A 81 -4.30 -21.18 -8.98
C THR A 81 -5.68 -21.73 -8.60
N GLU A 82 -6.20 -21.40 -7.41
CA GLU A 82 -7.51 -21.87 -6.92
C GLU A 82 -8.70 -21.12 -7.57
N ALA A 83 -8.46 -19.96 -8.18
CA ALA A 83 -9.49 -19.12 -8.78
C ALA A 83 -9.65 -19.30 -10.30
N GLY A 84 -8.81 -20.11 -10.94
CA GLY A 84 -8.86 -20.45 -12.36
C GLY A 84 -9.29 -21.90 -12.57
#